data_AF-A0A1F5LE09-F1
#
_entry.id   AF-A0A1F5LE09-F1
#
_cell.length_a   1.000
_cell.length_b   1.000
_cell.length_c   1.000
_cell.angle_alpha   90.00
_cell.angle_beta   90.00
_cell.angle_gamma   90.00
#
_symmetry.space_group_name_H-M   'P 1'
#
loop_
_entity.id
_entity.type
_entity.pdbx_description
1 polymer ?
#
loop_
_entity_poly.entity_id
_entity_poly.type
_entity_poly.pdbx_seq_one_letter_code
_entity_poly.pdbx_strand_id
1 'polypeptide(L)'
;MAQLSPAHSRASLPKQLANFTKSTAGLDLTLRLLHSLALIGTEVDFDSATAMRCSVAASQIGLARHYLRFFSFLDCFQNVQDILAAGCSVRNRTAMMELVESSCLGMYLVLEGTTMLHDMNIFLVSWYTPILLEAYKFWFYAICIAIAKTVSDLVFGPAAPSAPNGSVDEKTKVEASGNSSLSKPAPLAVCLLHRLVIDCLDLTIPGYLLGWMPVSNMGVAIAMLASTILVWPTAWAKAQQ
;
A
#
# COMPACT_ATOMS: atom_id res chain seq x y z
N MET A 1 0.29 -44.14 -25.84
CA MET A 1 -0.04 -43.93 -24.41
C MET A 1 -0.02 -42.43 -24.16
N ALA A 2 -1.17 -41.88 -23.77
CA ALA A 2 -1.34 -40.46 -23.47
C ALA A 2 -0.68 -40.10 -22.14
N GLN A 3 0.03 -38.97 -22.09
CA GLN A 3 0.18 -38.21 -20.84
C GLN A 3 -0.63 -36.93 -21.00
N LEU A 4 -1.86 -36.96 -20.49
CA LEU A 4 -2.60 -35.74 -20.19
C LEU A 4 -1.88 -35.02 -19.05
N SER A 5 -1.46 -33.79 -19.33
CA SER A 5 -0.98 -32.84 -18.33
C SER A 5 -2.06 -32.65 -17.25
N PRO A 6 -1.72 -32.67 -15.94
CA PRO A 6 -2.72 -32.52 -14.90
C PRO A 6 -3.22 -31.07 -14.91
N ALA A 7 -4.50 -30.89 -15.25
CA ALA A 7 -5.19 -29.63 -15.08
C ALA A 7 -5.04 -29.18 -13.62
N HIS A 8 -4.45 -28.00 -13.39
CA HIS A 8 -4.44 -27.35 -12.09
C HIS A 8 -5.89 -27.20 -11.60
N SER A 9 -6.29 -28.04 -10.65
CA SER A 9 -7.60 -27.92 -10.00
C SER A 9 -7.63 -26.61 -9.24
N ARG A 10 -8.40 -25.64 -9.76
CA ARG A 10 -8.61 -24.35 -9.11
C ARG A 10 -9.15 -24.63 -7.71
N ALA A 11 -8.41 -24.24 -6.68
CA ALA A 11 -8.79 -24.47 -5.29
C ALA A 11 -10.22 -23.97 -5.02
N SER A 12 -10.96 -24.62 -4.11
CA SER A 12 -12.30 -24.16 -3.73
C SER A 12 -12.25 -22.73 -3.18
N LEU A 13 -13.33 -21.95 -3.40
CA LEU A 13 -13.41 -20.56 -2.93
C LEU A 13 -13.09 -20.38 -1.43
N PRO A 14 -13.56 -21.25 -0.51
CA PRO A 14 -13.19 -21.15 0.91
C PRO A 14 -11.69 -21.31 1.14
N LYS A 15 -11.03 -22.19 0.38
CA LYS A 15 -9.58 -22.40 0.48
C LYS A 15 -8.80 -21.18 -0.03
N GLN A 16 -9.26 -20.57 -1.13
CA GLN A 16 -8.64 -19.35 -1.65
C GLN A 16 -8.79 -18.18 -0.68
N LEU A 17 -9.97 -18.02 -0.07
CA LEU A 17 -10.22 -17.00 0.94
C LEU A 17 -9.32 -17.22 2.17
N ALA A 18 -9.22 -18.47 2.64
CA ALA A 18 -8.34 -18.80 3.77
C ALA A 18 -6.87 -18.50 3.46
N ASN A 19 -6.40 -18.74 2.24
CA ASN A 19 -5.05 -18.38 1.82
C ASN A 19 -4.87 -16.85 1.82
N PHE A 20 -5.86 -16.12 1.30
CA PHE A 20 -5.83 -14.65 1.24
C PHE A 20 -5.74 -14.02 2.64
N THR A 21 -6.62 -14.43 3.56
CA THR A 21 -6.65 -13.89 4.93
C THR A 21 -5.50 -14.35 5.82
N LYS A 22 -4.79 -15.42 5.43
CA LYS A 22 -3.55 -15.86 6.12
C LYS A 22 -2.36 -14.96 5.80
N SER A 23 -2.38 -14.27 4.65
CA SER A 23 -1.36 -13.28 4.33
C SER A 23 -1.65 -11.96 5.06
N THR A 24 -0.62 -11.33 5.64
CA THR A 24 -0.77 -10.02 6.30
C THR A 24 -1.35 -8.98 5.35
N ALA A 25 -0.91 -9.00 4.07
CA ALA A 25 -1.40 -8.09 3.05
C ALA A 25 -2.89 -8.29 2.73
N GLY A 26 -3.34 -9.54 2.58
CA GLY A 26 -4.76 -9.83 2.32
C GLY A 26 -5.65 -9.55 3.54
N LEU A 27 -5.13 -9.79 4.75
CA LEU A 27 -5.82 -9.44 5.98
C LEU A 27 -5.96 -7.92 6.16
N ASP A 28 -4.88 -7.13 5.99
CA ASP A 28 -4.97 -5.66 6.04
C ASP A 28 -5.94 -5.13 4.99
N LEU A 29 -5.93 -5.67 3.76
CA LEU A 29 -6.85 -5.24 2.71
C LEU A 29 -8.32 -5.57 3.04
N THR A 30 -8.56 -6.72 3.66
CA THR A 30 -9.91 -7.11 4.14
C THR A 30 -10.37 -6.16 5.24
N LEU A 31 -9.51 -5.84 6.20
CA LEU A 31 -9.81 -4.86 7.24
C LEU A 31 -9.98 -3.45 6.67
N ARG A 32 -9.22 -3.09 5.63
CA ARG A 32 -9.34 -1.80 4.92
C ARG A 32 -10.72 -1.68 4.28
N LEU A 33 -11.21 -2.74 3.66
CA LEU A 33 -12.57 -2.82 3.12
C LEU A 33 -13.61 -2.61 4.23
N LEU A 34 -13.52 -3.37 5.32
CA LEU A 34 -14.46 -3.26 6.44
C LEU A 34 -14.43 -1.86 7.10
N HIS A 35 -13.24 -1.27 7.24
CA HIS A 35 -13.08 0.09 7.75
C HIS A 35 -13.80 1.11 6.86
N SER A 36 -13.58 1.05 5.54
CA SER A 36 -14.24 1.97 4.60
C SER A 36 -15.77 1.84 4.63
N LEU A 37 -16.30 0.62 4.76
CA LEU A 37 -17.74 0.39 4.89
C LEU A 37 -18.30 0.93 6.22
N ALA A 38 -17.55 0.77 7.32
CA ALA A 38 -17.93 1.33 8.61
C ALA A 38 -17.96 2.87 8.58
N LEU A 39 -16.99 3.52 7.92
CA LEU A 39 -16.97 4.97 7.71
C LEU A 39 -18.13 5.47 6.83
N ILE A 40 -18.52 4.73 5.79
CA ILE A 40 -19.73 5.08 5.03
C ILE A 40 -20.95 4.99 5.94
N GLY A 41 -21.03 3.96 6.79
CA GLY A 41 -22.12 3.78 7.74
C GLY A 41 -22.26 4.89 8.79
N THR A 42 -21.20 5.67 9.07
CA THR A 42 -21.32 6.84 9.97
C THR A 42 -21.94 8.05 9.30
N GLU A 43 -21.86 8.14 7.98
CA GLU A 43 -22.28 9.30 7.18
C GLU A 43 -23.64 9.09 6.50
N VAL A 44 -24.12 7.85 6.42
CA VAL A 44 -25.49 7.55 5.98
C VAL A 44 -26.47 7.91 7.11
N ASP A 45 -27.62 8.48 6.72
CA ASP A 45 -28.68 8.95 7.61
C ASP A 45 -29.43 7.78 8.30
N PHE A 46 -28.71 7.07 9.16
CA PHE A 46 -29.23 6.05 10.06
C PHE A 46 -29.60 6.66 11.41
N ASP A 47 -30.27 5.88 12.25
CA ASP A 47 -30.44 6.24 13.66
C ASP A 47 -29.08 6.54 14.33
N SER A 48 -29.08 7.56 15.19
CA SER A 48 -27.89 8.05 15.92
C SER A 48 -27.11 6.94 16.61
N ALA A 49 -27.80 5.92 17.15
CA ALA A 49 -27.15 4.78 17.79
C ALA A 49 -26.37 3.90 16.79
N THR A 50 -26.87 3.76 15.56
CA THR A 50 -26.20 2.99 14.51
C THR A 50 -24.97 3.71 14.01
N ALA A 51 -25.06 5.02 13.76
CA ALA A 51 -23.92 5.85 13.36
C ALA A 51 -22.80 5.81 14.41
N MET A 52 -23.15 5.89 15.70
CA MET A 52 -22.18 5.77 16.79
C MET A 52 -21.49 4.39 16.81
N ARG A 53 -22.24 3.30 16.62
CA ARG A 53 -21.66 1.94 16.53
C ARG A 53 -20.72 1.79 15.34
N CYS A 54 -21.09 2.35 14.19
CA CYS A 54 -20.23 2.38 13.00
C CYS A 54 -18.94 3.17 13.26
N SER A 55 -19.01 4.28 14.00
CA SER A 55 -17.82 5.07 14.36
C SER A 55 -16.88 4.29 15.28
N VAL A 56 -17.44 3.61 16.30
CA VAL A 56 -16.65 2.73 17.17
C VAL A 56 -16.05 1.56 16.38
N ALA A 57 -16.81 0.95 15.47
CA ALA A 57 -16.29 -0.12 14.62
C ALA A 57 -15.15 0.38 13.72
N ALA A 58 -15.31 1.54 13.08
CA ALA A 58 -14.28 2.15 12.23
C ALA A 58 -12.98 2.40 13.01
N SER A 59 -13.05 2.97 14.22
CA SER A 59 -11.86 3.24 15.04
C SER A 59 -11.14 1.95 15.46
N GLN A 60 -11.89 0.93 15.89
CA GLN A 60 -11.31 -0.36 16.29
C GLN A 60 -10.69 -1.12 15.10
N ILE A 61 -11.34 -1.09 13.93
CA ILE A 61 -10.79 -1.69 12.71
C ILE A 61 -9.55 -0.91 12.24
N GLY A 62 -9.58 0.42 12.33
CA GLY A 62 -8.42 1.28 12.06
C GLY A 62 -7.21 0.87 12.92
N LEU A 63 -7.42 0.74 14.22
CA LEU A 63 -6.40 0.28 15.15
C LEU A 63 -5.91 -1.15 14.84
N ALA A 64 -6.82 -2.07 14.50
CA ALA A 64 -6.48 -3.42 14.05
C ALA A 64 -5.50 -3.41 12.86
N ARG A 65 -5.74 -2.55 11.88
CA ARG A 65 -4.84 -2.37 10.73
C ARG A 65 -3.48 -1.79 11.13
N HIS A 66 -3.45 -0.90 12.11
CA HIS A 66 -2.18 -0.34 12.61
C HIS A 66 -1.32 -1.44 13.24
N TYR A 67 -1.90 -2.40 13.99
CA TYR A 67 -1.15 -3.56 14.52
C TYR A 67 -0.53 -4.41 13.43
N LEU A 68 -1.26 -4.68 12.34
CA LEU A 68 -0.74 -5.50 11.25
C LEU A 68 0.45 -4.84 10.54
N ARG A 69 0.47 -3.52 10.48
CA ARG A 69 1.51 -2.73 9.81
C ARG A 69 2.60 -2.21 10.75
N PHE A 70 2.51 -2.50 12.06
CA PHE A 70 3.38 -1.92 13.08
C PHE A 70 4.87 -2.09 12.79
N PHE A 71 5.29 -3.24 12.24
CA PHE A 71 6.68 -3.52 11.88
C PHE A 71 7.01 -3.28 10.40
N SER A 72 6.06 -2.82 9.59
CA SER A 72 6.28 -2.57 8.15
C SER A 72 7.28 -1.44 7.87
N PHE A 73 7.63 -0.61 8.87
CA PHE A 73 8.71 0.36 8.74
C PHE A 73 10.08 -0.32 8.53
N LEU A 74 10.26 -1.56 9.02
CA LEU A 74 11.49 -2.32 8.83
C LEU A 74 11.72 -2.64 7.36
N ASP A 75 10.66 -3.02 6.64
CA ASP A 75 10.73 -3.26 5.19
C ASP A 75 11.12 -1.97 4.44
N CYS A 76 10.58 -0.83 4.86
CA CYS A 76 10.91 0.48 4.29
C CYS A 76 12.39 0.82 4.51
N PHE A 77 12.90 0.62 5.73
CA PHE A 77 14.30 0.89 6.05
C PHE A 77 15.26 -0.09 5.39
N GLN A 78 14.87 -1.36 5.23
CA GLN A 78 15.65 -2.32 4.46
C GLN A 78 15.77 -1.88 3.00
N ASN A 79 14.66 -1.45 2.37
CA ASN A 79 14.68 -0.94 1.00
C ASN A 79 15.61 0.28 0.85
N VAL A 80 15.57 1.20 1.82
CA VAL A 80 16.48 2.36 1.87
C VAL A 80 17.94 1.91 1.94
N GLN A 81 18.26 0.95 2.79
CA GLN A 81 19.61 0.41 2.91
C GLN A 81 20.09 -0.29 1.64
N ASP A 82 19.22 -1.09 1.00
CA ASP A 82 19.53 -1.79 -0.24
C ASP A 82 19.85 -0.81 -1.38
N ILE A 83 19.07 0.27 -1.51
CA ILE A 83 19.30 1.33 -2.50
C ILE A 83 20.61 2.08 -2.23
N LEU A 84 20.93 2.36 -0.96
CA LEU A 84 22.17 3.02 -0.57
C LEU A 84 23.39 2.12 -0.83
N ALA A 85 23.29 0.84 -0.47
CA ALA A 85 24.34 -0.16 -0.68
C ALA A 85 24.63 -0.42 -2.16
N ALA A 86 23.60 -0.35 -3.02
CA ALA A 86 23.74 -0.45 -4.47
C ALA A 86 24.48 0.74 -5.12
N GLY A 87 24.84 1.76 -4.34
CA GLY A 87 25.55 2.95 -4.83
C GLY A 87 24.59 3.87 -5.58
N CYS A 88 23.88 4.72 -4.83
CA CYS A 88 22.93 5.68 -5.41
C CYS A 88 23.68 6.76 -6.21
N SER A 89 23.85 6.58 -7.52
CA SER A 89 24.27 7.67 -8.40
C SER A 89 23.11 8.65 -8.53
N VAL A 90 23.36 9.95 -8.34
CA VAL A 90 22.39 11.05 -8.61
C VAL A 90 21.76 10.94 -10.00
N ARG A 91 22.41 10.23 -10.94
CA ARG A 91 21.88 9.99 -12.28
C ARG A 91 20.70 9.02 -12.33
N ASN A 92 20.50 8.18 -11.31
CA ASN A 92 19.36 7.27 -11.23
C ASN A 92 18.18 7.93 -10.50
N ARG A 93 17.45 8.78 -11.23
CA ARG A 93 16.30 9.55 -10.71
C ARG A 93 15.23 8.67 -10.06
N THR A 94 14.95 7.48 -10.61
CA THR A 94 13.91 6.57 -10.08
C THR A 94 14.34 5.96 -8.75
N ALA A 95 15.61 5.56 -8.62
CA ALA A 95 16.15 5.08 -7.34
C ALA A 95 16.15 6.18 -6.27
N MET A 96 16.44 7.44 -6.63
CA MET A 96 16.36 8.55 -5.68
C MET A 96 14.92 8.82 -5.24
N MET A 97 13.94 8.79 -6.15
CA MET A 97 12.53 8.92 -5.79
C MET A 97 12.07 7.78 -4.88
N GLU A 98 12.47 6.55 -5.17
CA GLU A 98 12.14 5.38 -4.36
C GLU A 98 12.77 5.42 -2.96
N LEU A 99 14.00 5.93 -2.86
CA LEU A 99 14.68 6.17 -1.59
C LEU A 99 13.90 7.15 -0.72
N VAL A 100 13.49 8.28 -1.29
CA VAL A 100 12.73 9.30 -0.55
C VAL A 100 11.33 8.80 -0.20
N GLU A 101 10.63 8.15 -1.13
CA GLU A 101 9.34 7.51 -0.90
C GLU A 101 9.41 6.55 0.29
N SER A 102 10.37 5.61 0.28
CA SER A 102 10.54 4.61 1.33
C SER A 102 10.95 5.23 2.67
N SER A 103 11.76 6.30 2.64
CA SER A 103 12.15 7.03 3.85
C SER A 103 10.95 7.74 4.48
N CYS A 104 10.13 8.43 3.68
CA CYS A 104 8.92 9.10 4.15
C CYS A 104 7.90 8.08 4.67
N LEU A 105 7.68 6.97 3.96
CA LEU A 105 6.75 5.93 4.41
C LEU A 105 7.22 5.27 5.71
N GLY A 106 8.51 5.00 5.85
CA GLY A 106 9.10 4.48 7.09
C GLY A 106 8.91 5.44 8.27
N MET A 107 9.15 6.74 8.07
CA MET A 107 8.94 7.76 9.10
C MET A 107 7.47 7.87 9.51
N TYR A 108 6.53 7.82 8.56
CA TYR A 108 5.10 7.76 8.86
C TYR A 108 4.76 6.59 9.78
N LEU A 109 5.19 5.37 9.43
CA LEU A 109 4.89 4.16 10.19
C LEU A 109 5.52 4.18 11.60
N VAL A 110 6.73 4.73 11.75
CA VAL A 110 7.36 4.89 13.07
C VAL A 110 6.56 5.87 13.92
N LEU A 111 6.22 7.05 13.41
CA LEU A 111 5.51 8.07 14.17
C LEU A 111 4.08 7.61 14.53
N GLU A 112 3.36 7.00 13.59
CA GLU A 112 2.05 6.39 13.85
C GLU A 112 2.15 5.26 14.90
N GLY A 113 3.23 4.47 14.85
CA GLY A 113 3.53 3.45 15.86
C GLY A 113 3.74 4.04 17.26
N THR A 114 4.38 5.21 17.39
CA THR A 114 4.57 5.87 18.70
C THR A 114 3.28 6.41 19.31
N THR A 115 2.26 6.69 18.49
CA THR A 115 0.95 7.18 18.95
C THR A 115 -0.03 6.05 19.27
N MET A 116 0.31 4.81 18.97
CA MET A 116 -0.59 3.66 19.11
C MET A 116 -1.10 3.44 20.54
N LEU A 117 -0.24 3.60 21.56
CA LEU A 117 -0.65 3.43 22.96
C LEU A 117 -1.67 4.47 23.42
N HIS A 118 -1.67 5.65 22.79
CA HIS A 118 -2.68 6.67 23.00
C HIS A 118 -4.01 6.23 22.38
N ASP A 119 -4.01 5.73 21.15
CA ASP A 119 -5.21 5.22 20.46
C ASP A 119 -5.88 4.06 21.23
N MET A 120 -5.08 3.25 21.93
CA MET A 120 -5.55 2.17 22.81
C MET A 120 -6.16 2.66 24.13
N ASN A 121 -6.12 3.95 24.44
CA ASN A 121 -6.45 4.51 25.76
C ASN A 121 -5.62 3.92 26.91
N ILE A 122 -4.39 3.44 26.66
CA ILE A 122 -3.50 2.92 27.70
C ILE A 122 -2.61 4.03 28.26
N PHE A 123 -1.92 4.76 27.37
CA PHE A 123 -0.99 5.82 27.76
C PHE A 123 -1.29 7.12 27.03
N LEU A 124 -2.00 8.02 27.71
CA LEU A 124 -2.43 9.29 27.17
C LEU A 124 -1.31 10.32 27.26
N VAL A 125 -0.88 10.81 26.10
CA VAL A 125 0.21 11.78 25.93
C VAL A 125 -0.27 13.09 25.31
N SER A 126 0.27 14.22 25.77
CA SER A 126 -0.09 15.56 25.27
C SER A 126 0.47 15.86 23.89
N TRP A 127 1.53 15.18 23.48
CA TRP A 127 2.17 15.32 22.17
C TRP A 127 1.56 14.42 21.08
N TYR A 128 0.45 13.73 21.37
CA TYR A 128 -0.22 12.84 20.43
C TYR A 128 -0.58 13.53 19.10
N THR A 129 -1.38 14.59 19.18
CA THR A 129 -1.86 15.31 17.99
C THR A 129 -0.72 15.86 17.12
N PRO A 130 0.31 16.56 17.65
CA PRO A 130 1.38 17.06 16.79
C PRO A 130 2.19 15.92 16.14
N ILE A 131 2.49 14.83 16.86
CA ILE A 131 3.20 13.68 16.27
C ILE A 131 2.37 13.00 15.18
N LEU A 132 1.08 12.82 15.41
CA LEU A 132 0.17 12.21 14.44
C LEU A 132 0.06 13.07 13.17
N LEU A 133 -0.01 14.40 13.31
CA LEU A 133 -0.01 15.32 12.18
C LEU A 133 1.30 15.24 11.38
N GLU A 134 2.46 15.16 12.03
CA GLU A 134 3.73 14.96 11.33
C GLU A 134 3.75 13.61 10.60
N ALA A 135 3.23 12.55 11.22
CA ALA A 135 3.10 11.24 10.58
C ALA A 135 2.29 11.32 9.27
N TYR A 136 1.13 11.99 9.30
CA TYR A 136 0.29 12.17 8.11
C TYR A 136 0.94 13.03 7.03
N LYS A 137 1.79 14.00 7.38
CA LYS A 137 2.59 14.75 6.39
C LYS A 137 3.56 13.84 5.65
N PHE A 138 4.30 12.99 6.39
CA PHE A 138 5.21 12.03 5.76
C PHE A 138 4.47 11.05 4.87
N TRP A 139 3.29 10.58 5.27
CA TRP A 139 2.45 9.74 4.44
C TRP A 139 2.01 10.44 3.15
N PHE A 140 1.55 11.69 3.25
CA PHE A 140 1.20 12.51 2.10
C PHE A 140 2.38 12.69 1.14
N TYR A 141 3.56 13.05 1.65
CA TYR A 141 4.75 13.23 0.82
C TYR A 141 5.19 11.94 0.13
N ALA A 142 5.12 10.79 0.82
CA ALA A 142 5.43 9.50 0.21
C ALA A 142 4.53 9.22 -1.00
N ILE A 143 3.22 9.45 -0.89
CA ILE A 143 2.28 9.26 -2.01
C ILE A 143 2.56 10.27 -3.14
N CYS A 144 2.84 11.54 -2.84
CA CYS A 144 3.20 12.51 -3.87
C CYS A 144 4.45 12.10 -4.66
N ILE A 145 5.45 11.55 -3.98
CA ILE A 145 6.68 11.05 -4.63
C ILE A 145 6.37 9.81 -5.47
N ALA A 146 5.54 8.88 -4.98
CA ALA A 146 5.10 7.70 -5.74
C ALA A 146 4.35 8.09 -7.02
N ILE A 147 3.48 9.10 -6.94
CA ILE A 147 2.80 9.69 -8.10
C ILE A 147 3.82 10.30 -9.06
N ALA A 148 4.75 11.11 -8.57
CA ALA A 148 5.78 11.75 -9.40
C ALA A 148 6.70 10.72 -10.08
N LYS A 149 7.03 9.62 -9.40
CA LYS A 149 7.77 8.48 -9.94
C LYS A 149 6.99 7.82 -11.08
N THR A 150 5.72 7.48 -10.84
CA THR A 150 4.85 6.84 -11.84
C THR A 150 4.64 7.72 -13.08
N VAL A 151 4.45 9.03 -12.89
CA VAL A 151 4.37 10.00 -13.99
C VAL A 151 5.71 10.10 -14.73
N SER A 152 6.83 10.09 -14.03
CA SER A 152 8.16 10.11 -14.64
C SER A 152 8.40 8.87 -15.50
N ASP A 153 8.01 7.69 -15.03
CA ASP A 153 8.13 6.43 -15.79
C ASP A 153 7.21 6.41 -17.02
N LEU A 154 6.03 7.04 -16.93
CA LEU A 154 5.11 7.17 -18.06
C LEU A 154 5.61 8.13 -19.14
N VAL A 155 6.26 9.23 -18.74
CA VAL A 155 6.74 10.28 -19.66
C VAL A 155 8.10 9.93 -20.28
N PHE A 156 9.04 9.43 -19.48
CA PHE A 156 10.43 9.21 -19.90
C PHE A 156 10.76 7.74 -20.19
N GLY A 157 9.81 6.84 -19.96
CA GLY A 157 10.03 5.39 -19.98
C GLY A 157 10.73 4.89 -18.71
N PRO A 158 10.51 3.62 -18.33
CA PRO A 158 11.16 3.05 -17.15
C PRO A 158 12.68 2.99 -17.35
N ALA A 159 13.43 3.40 -16.33
CA ALA A 159 14.89 3.30 -16.36
C ALA A 159 15.32 1.83 -16.51
N ALA A 160 16.22 1.56 -17.47
CA ALA A 160 16.76 0.22 -17.66
C ALA A 160 17.53 -0.23 -16.40
N PRO A 161 17.32 -1.47 -15.90
CA PRO A 161 18.08 -1.98 -14.78
C PRO A 161 19.57 -2.02 -15.14
N SER A 162 20.42 -1.46 -14.28
CA SER A 162 21.87 -1.51 -14.46
C SER A 162 22.34 -2.95 -14.26
N ALA A 163 22.91 -3.56 -15.30
CA ALA A 163 23.47 -4.91 -15.23
C ALA A 163 24.75 -4.91 -14.38
N PRO A 164 24.93 -5.85 -13.42
CA PRO A 164 26.21 -6.09 -12.79
C PRO A 164 27.03 -7.07 -13.64
N ASN A 165 28.24 -6.67 -14.03
CA ASN A 165 29.27 -7.55 -14.58
C ASN A 165 29.89 -8.42 -13.46
N GLY A 166 30.06 -9.72 -13.71
CA GLY A 166 31.03 -10.57 -13.00
C GLY A 166 30.45 -11.78 -12.26
N SER A 167 30.83 -12.97 -12.71
CA SER A 167 30.40 -14.34 -12.38
C SER A 167 30.90 -14.93 -11.05
N VAL A 168 30.03 -15.70 -10.34
CA VAL A 168 30.09 -17.16 -10.01
C VAL A 168 29.25 -17.46 -8.74
N ASP A 169 28.22 -18.33 -8.90
CA ASP A 169 27.47 -19.24 -7.99
C ASP A 169 27.43 -19.02 -6.45
N GLU A 170 26.34 -19.17 -5.68
CA GLU A 170 24.99 -19.75 -5.86
C GLU A 170 24.07 -19.17 -4.74
N LYS A 171 22.75 -19.11 -5.03
CA LYS A 171 21.59 -19.15 -4.11
C LYS A 171 20.90 -17.84 -3.69
N THR A 172 19.65 -17.74 -4.17
CA THR A 172 18.49 -16.94 -3.73
C THR A 172 18.28 -15.60 -4.45
N LYS A 173 17.52 -15.64 -5.54
CA LYS A 173 16.90 -14.49 -6.22
C LYS A 173 15.53 -14.97 -6.72
N VAL A 174 14.44 -14.64 -6.01
CA VAL A 174 13.53 -13.53 -6.33
C VAL A 174 13.27 -13.48 -7.84
N GLU A 175 12.22 -14.18 -8.26
CA GLU A 175 11.81 -14.24 -9.66
C GLU A 175 11.25 -12.88 -10.10
N ALA A 176 12.04 -12.22 -10.95
CA ALA A 176 11.60 -11.18 -11.86
C ALA A 176 11.30 -11.81 -13.23
N SER A 177 10.27 -11.26 -13.89
CA SER A 177 10.09 -11.11 -15.34
C SER A 177 10.97 -11.91 -16.33
N GLY A 178 10.31 -12.60 -17.28
CA GLY A 178 10.84 -12.96 -18.62
C GLY A 178 9.85 -13.82 -19.42
N ASN A 179 9.74 -13.80 -20.76
CA ASN A 179 10.24 -12.88 -21.80
C ASN A 179 9.46 -13.09 -23.13
N SER A 180 9.22 -11.99 -23.84
CA SER A 180 9.05 -11.74 -25.30
C SER A 180 8.24 -12.66 -26.25
N SER A 181 7.19 -12.08 -26.85
CA SER A 181 7.05 -12.05 -28.32
C SER A 181 6.36 -10.74 -28.79
N LEU A 182 6.68 -10.36 -30.02
CA LEU A 182 6.57 -9.08 -30.72
C LEU A 182 5.17 -8.39 -30.74
N SER A 183 5.17 -7.05 -30.59
CA SER A 183 4.15 -6.03 -30.95
C SER A 183 2.97 -5.71 -29.99
N LYS A 184 3.14 -4.67 -29.14
CA LYS A 184 2.19 -3.57 -28.78
C LYS A 184 2.60 -2.90 -27.44
N PRO A 185 2.81 -1.57 -27.34
CA PRO A 185 3.25 -0.88 -26.11
C PRO A 185 2.13 -0.59 -25.08
N ALA A 186 1.06 -1.38 -25.04
CA ALA A 186 -0.13 -1.11 -24.21
C ALA A 186 -0.14 -1.70 -22.77
N PRO A 187 0.49 -2.86 -22.45
CA PRO A 187 0.31 -3.49 -21.13
C PRO A 187 0.90 -2.68 -19.96
N LEU A 188 2.06 -2.05 -20.17
CA LEU A 188 2.81 -1.38 -19.10
C LEU A 188 2.19 -0.02 -18.72
N ALA A 189 1.72 0.74 -19.70
CA ALA A 189 1.05 2.03 -19.46
C ALA A 189 -0.28 1.88 -18.71
N VAL A 190 -1.06 0.82 -19.00
CA VAL A 190 -2.30 0.53 -18.27
C VAL A 190 -2.03 0.18 -16.81
N CYS A 191 -0.97 -0.59 -16.54
CA CYS A 191 -0.55 -0.90 -15.16
C CYS A 191 -0.11 0.36 -14.39
N LEU A 192 0.69 1.23 -15.02
CA LEU A 192 1.11 2.50 -14.42
C LEU A 192 -0.08 3.44 -14.16
N LEU A 193 -1.02 3.53 -15.10
CA LEU A 193 -2.23 4.33 -14.92
C LEU A 193 -3.11 3.78 -13.79
N HIS A 194 -3.26 2.46 -13.70
CA HIS A 194 -3.98 1.82 -12.61
C HIS A 194 -3.35 2.14 -11.25
N ARG A 195 -2.01 2.08 -11.17
CA ARG A 195 -1.28 2.47 -9.95
C ARG A 195 -1.48 3.95 -9.62
N LEU A 196 -1.38 4.83 -10.62
CA LEU A 196 -1.58 6.27 -10.46
C LEU A 196 -2.97 6.58 -9.90
N VAL A 197 -4.03 5.92 -10.40
CA VAL A 197 -5.40 6.09 -9.90
C VAL A 197 -5.50 5.66 -8.44
N ILE A 198 -4.92 4.53 -8.07
CA ILE A 198 -4.89 4.05 -6.68
C ILE A 198 -4.19 5.07 -5.77
N ASP A 199 -3.01 5.53 -6.16
CA ASP A 199 -2.23 6.48 -5.36
C ASP A 199 -2.94 7.83 -5.21
N CYS A 200 -3.62 8.31 -6.26
CA CYS A 200 -4.46 9.52 -6.18
C CYS A 200 -5.65 9.37 -5.23
N LEU A 201 -6.32 8.21 -5.22
CA LEU A 201 -7.41 7.92 -4.28
C LEU A 201 -6.86 7.88 -2.85
N ASP A 202 -5.72 7.23 -2.64
CA ASP A 202 -5.09 7.10 -1.32
C ASP A 202 -4.56 8.44 -0.80
N LEU A 203 -4.15 9.36 -1.67
CA LEU A 203 -3.72 10.72 -1.30
C LEU A 203 -4.81 11.52 -0.58
N THR A 204 -6.08 11.22 -0.86
CA THR A 204 -7.22 11.92 -0.24
C THR A 204 -7.29 11.71 1.27
N ILE A 205 -6.79 10.57 1.78
CA ILE A 205 -6.87 10.22 3.20
C ILE A 205 -5.97 11.12 4.06
N PRO A 206 -4.62 11.15 3.88
CA PRO A 206 -3.79 12.07 4.62
C PRO A 206 -4.09 13.53 4.26
N GLY A 207 -4.47 13.82 3.00
CA GLY A 207 -4.84 15.17 2.58
C GLY A 207 -6.05 15.73 3.35
N TYR A 208 -7.04 14.89 3.63
CA TYR A 208 -8.18 15.24 4.47
C TYR A 208 -7.79 15.40 5.94
N LEU A 209 -7.05 14.44 6.51
CA LEU A 209 -6.64 14.47 7.92
C LEU A 209 -5.78 15.69 8.27
N LEU A 210 -4.99 16.19 7.31
CA LEU A 210 -4.20 17.41 7.44
C LEU A 210 -4.99 18.70 7.18
N GLY A 211 -6.21 18.61 6.68
CA GLY A 211 -7.01 19.76 6.23
C GLY A 211 -6.46 20.42 4.96
N TRP A 212 -5.63 19.72 4.18
CA TRP A 212 -5.03 20.24 2.94
C TRP A 212 -5.95 20.07 1.74
N MET A 213 -6.87 19.10 1.79
CA MET A 213 -7.82 18.83 0.72
C MET A 213 -9.26 19.03 1.22
N PRO A 214 -10.11 19.80 0.49
CA PRO A 214 -11.51 20.03 0.87
C PRO A 214 -12.40 18.85 0.47
N VAL A 215 -12.12 17.67 1.01
CA VAL A 215 -12.90 16.44 0.79
C VAL A 215 -13.76 16.19 2.03
N SER A 216 -15.00 15.72 1.84
CA SER A 216 -15.86 15.32 2.96
C SER A 216 -15.45 13.95 3.53
N ASN A 217 -15.83 13.65 4.78
CA ASN A 217 -15.67 12.31 5.37
C ASN A 217 -16.16 11.18 4.46
N MET A 218 -17.37 11.36 3.90
CA MET A 218 -17.95 10.43 2.93
C MET A 218 -17.07 10.26 1.69
N GLY A 219 -16.52 11.36 1.16
CA GLY A 219 -15.62 11.32 0.00
C GLY A 219 -14.36 10.49 0.27
N VAL A 220 -13.75 10.65 1.45
CA VAL A 220 -12.57 9.88 1.87
C VAL A 220 -12.91 8.40 2.03
N ALA A 221 -14.06 8.09 2.64
CA ALA A 221 -14.51 6.71 2.83
C ALA A 221 -14.74 6.00 1.48
N ILE A 222 -15.35 6.69 0.51
CA ILE A 222 -15.55 6.19 -0.85
C ILE A 222 -14.21 6.03 -1.58
N ALA A 223 -13.30 6.99 -1.47
CA ALA A 223 -11.98 6.90 -2.10
C ALA A 223 -11.17 5.71 -1.56
N MET A 224 -11.19 5.52 -0.23
CA MET A 224 -10.58 4.38 0.44
C MET A 224 -11.21 3.04 0.01
N LEU A 225 -12.54 2.99 -0.15
CA LEU A 225 -13.25 1.81 -0.65
C LEU A 225 -12.84 1.50 -2.10
N ALA A 226 -12.85 2.51 -2.97
CA ALA A 226 -12.51 2.36 -4.37
C ALA A 226 -11.06 1.88 -4.56
N SER A 227 -10.09 2.48 -3.86
CA SER A 227 -8.69 2.05 -3.96
C SER A 227 -8.50 0.61 -3.45
N THR A 228 -9.22 0.23 -2.38
CA THR A 228 -9.21 -1.14 -1.85
C THR A 228 -9.72 -2.15 -2.87
N ILE A 229 -10.82 -1.84 -3.57
CA ILE A 229 -11.39 -2.71 -4.61
C ILE A 229 -10.43 -2.84 -5.81
N LEU A 230 -9.76 -1.75 -6.21
CA LEU A 230 -8.79 -1.76 -7.30
C LEU A 230 -7.54 -2.60 -6.98
N VAL A 231 -7.08 -2.58 -5.73
CA VAL A 231 -5.92 -3.38 -5.28
C VAL A 231 -6.29 -4.87 -5.14
N TRP A 232 -7.55 -5.20 -4.86
CA TRP A 232 -7.99 -6.55 -4.51
C TRP A 232 -7.57 -7.65 -5.48
N PRO A 233 -7.75 -7.54 -6.81
CA PRO A 233 -7.40 -8.63 -7.74
C PRO A 233 -5.91 -8.96 -7.72
N THR A 234 -5.05 -7.94 -7.63
CA THR A 234 -3.59 -8.13 -7.58
C THR A 234 -3.14 -8.79 -6.28
N ALA A 235 -3.69 -8.35 -5.15
CA ALA A 235 -3.41 -8.97 -3.86
C ALA A 235 -3.94 -10.42 -3.79
N TRP A 236 -5.13 -10.64 -4.34
CA TRP A 236 -5.74 -11.98 -4.41
C TRP A 236 -4.87 -12.94 -5.20
N ALA A 237 -4.43 -12.54 -6.40
CA ALA A 237 -3.56 -13.35 -7.24
C ALA A 237 -2.25 -13.70 -6.54
N LYS A 238 -1.62 -12.73 -5.87
CA LYS A 238 -0.38 -12.94 -5.11
C LYS A 238 -0.54 -13.94 -3.95
N ALA A 239 -1.71 -13.95 -3.29
CA ALA A 239 -1.96 -14.87 -2.17
C ALA A 239 -2.31 -16.30 -2.58
N GLN A 240 -2.55 -16.57 -3.88
CA GLN A 240 -2.79 -17.92 -4.38
C GLN A 240 -1.52 -18.59 -4.95
N GLN A 241 -0.42 -17.85 -5.05
CA GLN A 241 0.90 -18.35 -5.44
C GLN A 241 1.58 -18.99 -4.23
#